data_AF-A0A7J3Z6P4-F1
#
_entry.id   AF-A0A7J3Z6P4-F1
#
_cell.length_a   1.000
_cell.length_b   1.000
_cell.length_c   1.000
_cell.angle_alpha   90.00
_cell.angle_beta   90.00
_cell.angle_gamma   90.00
#
_symmetry.space_group_name_H-M   'P 1'
#
loop_
_entity.id
_entity.type
_entity.pdbx_description
1 polymer ?
#
loop_
_entity_poly.entity_id
_entity_poly.type
_entity_poly.pdbx_seq_one_letter_code
_entity_poly.pdbx_strand_id
1 'polypeptide(L)'
;MSNIGMELDNVMICLYTLDSVISEDECVPQALHSIYNISLYLGVRIRRSTLLSLANYVREWSALTELEQELIVELFKNLVESYRVSDYNSVKDAAKRIFKILIGTGLDTKTAKDAVELVLNALYTALAMSFISVATDTTLLNAQGVPVVPETPVL
;
A
#
# COMPACT_ATOMS: atom_id res chain seq x y z
N MET A 1 -5.16 7.72 19.36
CA MET A 1 -4.91 6.58 18.46
C MET A 1 -6.02 6.59 17.43
N SER A 2 -5.70 6.73 16.15
CA SER A 2 -6.70 6.74 15.09
C SER A 2 -7.38 5.37 14.98
N ASN A 3 -8.66 5.34 14.62
CA ASN A 3 -9.41 4.09 14.45
C ASN A 3 -8.99 3.46 13.11
N ILE A 4 -8.55 2.19 13.10
CA ILE A 4 -8.17 1.49 11.86
C ILE A 4 -9.28 1.53 10.80
N GLY A 5 -10.55 1.59 11.20
CA GLY A 5 -11.67 1.78 10.28
C GLY A 5 -11.59 3.11 9.51
N MET A 6 -11.25 4.20 10.21
CA MET A 6 -11.07 5.52 9.59
C MET A 6 -9.86 5.58 8.66
N GLU A 7 -8.75 4.93 9.04
CA GLU A 7 -7.57 4.84 8.16
C GLU A 7 -7.87 4.01 6.90
N LEU A 8 -8.61 2.91 7.04
CA LEU A 8 -9.09 2.14 5.89
C LEU A 8 -9.98 3.00 5.00
N ASP A 9 -10.98 3.67 5.56
CA ASP A 9 -11.88 4.54 4.78
C ASP A 9 -11.10 5.62 4.01
N ASN A 10 -10.09 6.25 4.63
CA ASN A 10 -9.23 7.24 3.95
C ASN A 10 -8.47 6.64 2.76
N VAL A 11 -7.91 5.43 2.91
CA VAL A 11 -7.25 4.73 1.80
C VAL A 11 -8.27 4.46 0.70
N MET A 12 -9.43 3.90 1.05
CA MET A 12 -10.46 3.52 0.08
C MET A 12 -11.00 4.73 -0.69
N ILE A 13 -11.36 5.81 0.02
CA ILE A 13 -11.82 7.07 -0.58
C ILE A 13 -10.78 7.57 -1.58
N CYS A 14 -9.49 7.55 -1.20
CA CYS A 14 -8.47 8.02 -2.11
C CYS A 14 -8.34 7.13 -3.35
N LEU A 15 -8.23 5.82 -3.16
CA LEU A 15 -8.08 4.86 -4.24
C LEU A 15 -9.25 4.89 -5.24
N TYR A 16 -10.47 5.20 -4.80
CA TYR A 16 -11.65 5.38 -5.66
C TYR A 16 -11.71 6.73 -6.38
N THR A 17 -11.04 7.77 -5.88
CA THR A 17 -11.21 9.15 -6.37
C THR A 17 -10.07 9.64 -7.27
N LEU A 18 -9.01 8.85 -7.40
CA LEU A 18 -7.85 9.15 -8.25
C LEU A 18 -8.22 9.29 -9.73
N ASP A 19 -9.34 8.73 -10.19
CA ASP A 19 -9.69 8.73 -11.62
C ASP A 19 -10.58 9.91 -12.07
N SER A 20 -11.09 10.76 -11.16
CA SER A 20 -12.20 11.64 -11.58
C SER A 20 -12.31 13.06 -11.04
N VAL A 21 -11.78 13.44 -9.87
CA VAL A 21 -12.12 14.77 -9.31
C VAL A 21 -11.06 15.39 -8.40
N ILE A 22 -10.23 14.60 -7.72
CA ILE A 22 -9.33 15.10 -6.68
C ILE A 22 -7.90 15.21 -7.25
N SER A 23 -7.23 16.33 -7.00
CA SER A 23 -5.81 16.47 -7.31
C SER A 23 -5.04 15.33 -6.66
N GLU A 24 -4.33 14.53 -7.45
CA GLU A 24 -3.43 13.47 -6.96
C GLU A 24 -2.45 14.01 -5.89
N ASP A 25 -2.18 15.32 -5.93
CA ASP A 25 -1.29 16.04 -5.01
C ASP A 25 -1.78 16.12 -3.55
N GLU A 26 -3.08 15.97 -3.29
CA GLU A 26 -3.63 15.99 -1.92
C GLU A 26 -4.02 14.59 -1.44
N CYS A 27 -4.52 13.77 -2.34
CA CYS A 27 -5.08 12.45 -2.04
C CYS A 27 -4.00 11.42 -1.72
N VAL A 28 -3.00 11.29 -2.62
CA VAL A 28 -1.98 10.23 -2.51
C VAL A 28 -1.16 10.35 -1.23
N PRO A 29 -0.70 11.54 -0.79
CA PRO A 29 0.00 11.69 0.49
C PRO A 29 -0.84 11.22 1.69
N GLN A 30 -2.14 11.52 1.70
CA GLN A 30 -3.05 11.06 2.75
C GLN A 30 -3.22 9.54 2.75
N ALA A 31 -3.38 8.93 1.57
CA ALA A 31 -3.46 7.48 1.44
C ALA A 31 -2.18 6.78 1.91
N LEU A 32 -1.00 7.30 1.53
CA LEU A 32 0.29 6.78 1.99
C LEU A 32 0.43 6.89 3.51
N HIS A 33 -0.01 8.00 4.10
CA HIS A 33 -0.03 8.17 5.56
C HIS A 33 -0.97 7.16 6.24
N SER A 34 -2.17 6.95 5.70
CA SER A 34 -3.11 5.97 6.26
C SER A 34 -2.63 4.53 6.11
N ILE A 35 -2.01 4.16 4.99
CA ILE A 35 -1.35 2.84 4.82
C ILE A 35 -0.24 2.65 5.86
N TYR A 36 0.54 3.69 6.14
CA TYR A 36 1.55 3.64 7.20
C TYR A 36 0.93 3.43 8.59
N ASN A 37 -0.13 4.16 8.94
CA ASN A 37 -0.83 3.99 10.21
C ASN A 37 -1.44 2.59 10.36
N ILE A 38 -2.01 2.04 9.29
CA ILE A 38 -2.48 0.65 9.23
C ILE A 38 -1.32 -0.30 9.51
N SER A 39 -0.14 -0.08 8.91
CA SER A 39 1.04 -0.92 9.14
C SER A 39 1.46 -0.96 10.62
N LEU A 40 1.47 0.20 11.29
CA LEU A 40 1.78 0.31 12.71
C LEU A 40 0.76 -0.44 13.57
N TYR A 41 -0.54 -0.28 13.27
CA TYR A 41 -1.60 -0.97 13.99
C TYR A 41 -1.49 -2.50 13.86
N LEU A 42 -1.17 -2.99 12.67
CA LEU A 42 -1.04 -4.43 12.39
C LEU A 42 0.30 -5.02 12.87
N GLY A 43 1.21 -4.20 13.39
CA GLY A 43 2.52 -4.63 13.90
C GLY A 43 3.49 -5.11 12.80
N VAL A 44 3.34 -4.55 11.58
CA VAL A 44 4.17 -4.82 10.39
C VAL A 44 4.96 -3.57 10.00
N ARG A 45 5.99 -3.73 9.16
CA ARG A 45 6.91 -2.63 8.83
C ARG A 45 6.90 -2.29 7.36
N ILE A 46 6.75 -0.99 7.05
CA ILE A 46 7.06 -0.45 5.73
C ILE A 46 8.50 0.06 5.77
N ARG A 47 9.39 -0.54 4.96
CA ARG A 47 10.83 -0.27 4.99
C ARG A 47 11.28 0.35 3.68
N ARG A 48 12.09 1.41 3.76
CA ARG A 48 12.63 2.09 2.57
C ARG A 48 13.35 1.14 1.61
N SER A 49 14.19 0.25 2.12
CA SER A 49 14.92 -0.73 1.32
C SER A 49 13.99 -1.65 0.52
N THR A 50 12.86 -2.05 1.11
CA THR A 50 11.84 -2.88 0.48
C THR A 50 11.12 -2.11 -0.61
N LEU A 51 10.71 -0.86 -0.33
CA LEU A 51 10.08 0.01 -1.32
C LEU A 51 10.99 0.22 -2.55
N LEU A 52 12.26 0.53 -2.33
CA LEU A 52 13.24 0.72 -3.41
C LEU A 52 13.45 -0.55 -4.24
N SER A 53 13.46 -1.71 -3.58
CA SER A 53 13.58 -3.00 -4.27
C SER A 53 12.35 -3.30 -5.11
N LEU A 54 11.15 -2.94 -4.63
CA LEU A 54 9.89 -3.18 -5.32
C LEU A 54 9.63 -2.22 -6.48
N ALA A 55 10.25 -1.04 -6.49
CA ALA A 55 10.00 0.00 -7.50
C ALA A 55 10.24 -0.45 -8.96
N ASN A 56 11.07 -1.48 -9.19
CA ASN A 56 11.33 -2.00 -10.52
C ASN A 56 10.36 -3.12 -10.95
N TYR A 57 9.47 -3.56 -10.05
CA TYR A 57 8.60 -4.73 -10.27
C TYR A 57 7.12 -4.41 -10.11
N VAL A 58 6.80 -3.40 -9.29
CA VAL A 58 5.43 -2.98 -9.02
C VAL A 58 4.97 -2.02 -10.11
N ARG A 59 3.77 -2.27 -10.65
CA ARG A 59 3.07 -1.35 -11.55
C ARG A 59 2.63 -0.11 -10.76
N GLU A 60 2.77 1.05 -11.41
CA GLU A 60 2.18 2.29 -10.93
C GLU A 60 0.66 2.15 -10.78
N TRP A 61 0.07 2.79 -9.77
CA TRP A 61 -1.38 2.75 -9.54
C TRP A 61 -2.15 3.28 -10.75
N SER A 62 -1.69 4.39 -11.32
CA SER A 62 -2.23 5.03 -12.53
C SER A 62 -2.13 4.15 -13.79
N ALA A 63 -1.32 3.09 -13.79
CA ALA A 63 -1.22 2.13 -14.90
C ALA A 63 -2.18 0.93 -14.76
N LEU A 64 -2.98 0.89 -13.68
CA LEU A 64 -3.99 -0.14 -13.45
C LEU A 64 -5.31 0.27 -14.10
N THR A 65 -6.04 -0.70 -14.64
CA THR A 65 -7.42 -0.47 -15.11
C THR A 65 -8.35 -0.20 -13.93
N GLU A 66 -9.45 0.52 -14.15
CA GLU A 66 -10.49 0.75 -13.12
C GLU A 66 -10.89 -0.54 -12.40
N LEU A 67 -11.16 -1.61 -13.15
CA LEU A 67 -11.52 -2.92 -12.58
C LEU A 67 -10.40 -3.51 -11.70
N GLU A 68 -9.14 -3.34 -12.08
CA GLU A 68 -8.00 -3.79 -11.26
C GLU A 68 -7.88 -2.97 -9.97
N GLN A 69 -8.11 -1.66 -10.05
CA GLN A 69 -8.10 -0.75 -8.91
C GLN A 69 -9.21 -1.11 -7.91
N GLU A 70 -10.46 -1.23 -8.38
CA GLU A 70 -11.61 -1.66 -7.57
C GLU A 70 -11.35 -3.00 -6.88
N LEU A 71 -10.80 -3.97 -7.61
CA LEU A 71 -10.50 -5.28 -7.07
C LEU A 71 -9.40 -5.22 -5.99
N ILE A 72 -8.33 -4.44 -6.19
CA ILE A 72 -7.30 -4.27 -5.15
C ILE A 72 -7.91 -3.65 -3.89
N VAL A 73 -8.76 -2.65 -4.06
CA VAL A 73 -9.44 -1.93 -2.99
C VAL A 73 -10.27 -2.90 -2.14
N GLU A 74 -11.09 -3.76 -2.77
CA GLU A 74 -11.84 -4.81 -2.07
C GLU A 74 -10.93 -5.85 -1.39
N LEU A 75 -9.90 -6.32 -2.10
CA LEU A 75 -8.96 -7.31 -1.56
C LEU A 75 -8.16 -6.76 -0.38
N PHE A 76 -7.80 -5.48 -0.41
CA PHE A 76 -7.06 -4.82 0.67
C PHE A 76 -7.91 -4.73 1.93
N LYS A 77 -9.19 -4.35 1.80
CA LYS A 77 -10.13 -4.38 2.93
C LYS A 77 -10.25 -5.79 3.51
N ASN A 78 -10.48 -6.80 2.67
CA ASN A 78 -10.57 -8.20 3.10
C ASN A 78 -9.27 -8.68 3.79
N LEU A 79 -8.10 -8.32 3.26
CA LEU A 79 -6.80 -8.66 3.84
C LEU A 79 -6.68 -8.14 5.28
N VAL A 80 -7.02 -6.86 5.51
CA VAL A 80 -6.90 -6.22 6.82
C VAL A 80 -7.91 -6.79 7.81
N GLU A 81 -9.16 -6.98 7.39
CA GLU A 81 -10.20 -7.60 8.23
C GLU A 81 -9.84 -9.05 8.59
N SER A 82 -9.42 -9.85 7.61
CA SER A 82 -9.00 -11.25 7.81
C SER A 82 -7.82 -11.37 8.76
N TYR A 83 -6.82 -10.49 8.65
CA TYR A 83 -5.66 -10.51 9.55
C TYR A 83 -6.05 -10.22 11.00
N ARG A 84 -7.02 -9.31 11.23
CA ARG A 84 -7.51 -8.98 12.59
C ARG A 84 -8.21 -10.14 13.26
N VAL A 85 -8.94 -10.95 12.51
CA VAL A 85 -9.63 -12.15 13.03
C VAL A 85 -8.77 -13.41 12.94
N SER A 86 -7.49 -13.27 12.60
CA SER A 86 -6.53 -14.38 12.45
C SER A 86 -6.91 -15.44 11.40
N ASP A 87 -7.66 -15.06 10.36
CA ASP A 87 -7.94 -15.92 9.21
C ASP A 87 -6.78 -15.86 8.20
N TYR A 88 -5.75 -16.64 8.49
CA TYR A 88 -4.51 -16.63 7.71
C TYR A 88 -4.65 -17.18 6.29
N ASN A 89 -5.66 -18.00 6.02
CA ASN A 89 -5.90 -18.52 4.67
C ASN A 89 -6.47 -17.42 3.78
N SER A 90 -7.46 -16.68 4.28
CA SER A 90 -8.03 -15.53 3.58
C SER A 90 -7.00 -14.42 3.36
N VAL A 91 -6.11 -14.18 4.35
CA VAL A 91 -4.97 -13.26 4.19
C VAL A 91 -4.07 -13.68 3.02
N LYS A 92 -3.70 -14.96 2.95
CA LYS A 92 -2.82 -15.46 1.88
C LYS A 92 -3.48 -15.41 0.51
N ASP A 93 -4.76 -15.74 0.39
CA ASP A 93 -5.49 -15.66 -0.88
C ASP A 93 -5.60 -14.20 -1.36
N ALA A 94 -5.99 -13.28 -0.47
CA ALA A 94 -6.08 -11.86 -0.79
C ALA A 94 -4.72 -11.30 -1.22
N ALA A 95 -3.66 -11.59 -0.46
CA ALA A 95 -2.31 -11.14 -0.78
C ALA A 95 -1.84 -11.65 -2.16
N LYS A 96 -2.07 -12.94 -2.45
CA LYS A 96 -1.68 -13.55 -3.73
C LYS A 96 -2.36 -12.87 -4.92
N ARG A 97 -3.63 -12.51 -4.79
CA ARG A 97 -4.38 -11.79 -5.82
C ARG A 97 -3.88 -10.37 -6.00
N ILE A 98 -3.61 -9.65 -4.90
CA ILE A 98 -3.04 -8.29 -4.97
C ILE A 98 -1.68 -8.32 -5.67
N PHE A 99 -0.79 -9.25 -5.32
CA PHE A 99 0.51 -9.38 -5.99
C PHE A 99 0.38 -9.69 -7.47
N LYS A 100 -0.59 -10.53 -7.85
CA LYS A 100 -0.85 -10.83 -9.26
C LYS A 100 -1.20 -9.57 -10.05
N ILE A 101 -1.94 -8.63 -9.46
CA ILE A 101 -2.33 -7.39 -10.12
C ILE A 101 -1.16 -6.39 -10.15
N LEU A 102 -0.54 -6.15 -8.99
CA LEU A 102 0.51 -5.13 -8.83
C LEU A 102 1.86 -5.53 -9.43
N ILE A 103 2.22 -6.81 -9.41
CA ILE A 103 3.56 -7.32 -9.80
C ILE A 103 3.46 -8.23 -11.04
N GLY A 104 2.25 -8.66 -11.42
CA GLY A 104 2.03 -9.64 -12.51
C GLY A 104 2.20 -11.10 -12.10
N THR A 105 2.57 -11.38 -10.85
CA THR A 105 2.83 -12.72 -10.33
C THR A 105 2.29 -12.88 -8.91
N GLY A 106 1.72 -14.05 -8.61
CA GLY A 106 1.31 -14.39 -7.26
C GLY A 106 2.52 -14.85 -6.45
N LEU A 107 2.89 -14.10 -5.41
CA LEU A 107 3.95 -14.48 -4.49
C LEU A 107 3.39 -15.33 -3.34
N ASP A 108 4.02 -16.48 -3.09
CA ASP A 108 3.71 -17.31 -1.93
C ASP A 108 4.56 -16.86 -0.74
N THR A 109 3.91 -16.48 0.37
CA THR A 109 4.59 -16.09 1.61
C THR A 109 4.48 -17.18 2.67
N LYS A 110 5.49 -17.24 3.55
CA LYS A 110 5.55 -18.25 4.61
C LYS A 110 4.49 -17.98 5.67
N THR A 111 4.37 -16.73 6.12
CA THR A 111 3.44 -16.33 7.17
C THR A 111 2.40 -15.30 6.68
N ALA A 112 1.27 -15.22 7.40
CA ALA A 112 0.27 -14.18 7.16
C ALA A 112 0.85 -12.77 7.40
N LYS A 113 1.73 -12.63 8.39
CA LYS A 113 2.44 -11.39 8.67
C LYS A 113 3.29 -10.95 7.47
N ASP A 114 4.05 -11.88 6.89
CA ASP A 114 4.89 -11.58 5.71
C ASP A 114 4.02 -11.20 4.50
N ALA A 115 2.88 -11.87 4.31
CA ALA A 115 1.91 -11.50 3.27
C ALA A 115 1.43 -10.05 3.44
N VAL A 116 0.95 -9.68 4.63
CA VAL A 116 0.47 -8.32 4.91
C VAL A 116 1.59 -7.30 4.75
N GLU A 117 2.79 -7.58 5.29
CA GLU A 117 3.94 -6.68 5.16
C GLU A 117 4.28 -6.42 3.68
N LEU A 118 4.40 -7.47 2.86
CA LEU A 118 4.69 -7.31 1.43
C LEU A 118 3.57 -6.60 0.67
N VAL A 119 2.29 -6.88 0.98
CA VAL A 119 1.16 -6.19 0.33
C VAL A 119 1.20 -4.69 0.63
N LEU A 120 1.38 -4.31 1.90
CA LEU A 120 1.45 -2.90 2.29
C LEU A 120 2.63 -2.20 1.61
N ASN A 121 3.80 -2.85 1.55
CA ASN A 121 4.95 -2.28 0.84
C ASN A 121 4.69 -2.16 -0.68
N ALA A 122 4.03 -3.14 -1.31
CA ALA A 122 3.71 -3.10 -2.73
C ALA A 122 2.70 -1.98 -3.06
N LEU A 123 1.60 -1.89 -2.31
CA LEU A 123 0.59 -0.84 -2.50
C LEU A 123 1.17 0.55 -2.25
N TYR A 124 1.97 0.69 -1.20
CA TYR A 124 2.68 1.94 -0.91
C TYR A 124 3.62 2.33 -2.05
N THR A 125 4.35 1.37 -2.61
CA THR A 125 5.25 1.60 -3.75
C THR A 125 4.47 2.05 -4.99
N ALA A 126 3.36 1.36 -5.32
CA ALA A 126 2.52 1.68 -6.48
C ALA A 126 2.00 3.12 -6.44
N LEU A 127 1.49 3.55 -5.27
CA LEU A 127 0.98 4.91 -5.06
C LEU A 127 2.09 5.95 -5.06
N ALA A 128 3.20 5.69 -4.37
CA ALA A 128 4.32 6.62 -4.32
C ALA A 128 4.95 6.83 -5.71
N MET A 129 5.02 5.78 -6.54
CA MET A 129 5.52 5.90 -7.91
C MET A 129 4.56 6.68 -8.80
N SER A 130 3.24 6.47 -8.72
CA SER A 130 2.27 7.31 -9.43
C SER A 130 2.40 8.78 -9.05
N PHE A 131 2.60 9.08 -7.76
CA PHE A 131 2.83 10.45 -7.32
C PHE A 131 4.13 11.06 -7.87
N ILE A 132 5.23 10.29 -7.89
CA ILE A 132 6.51 10.77 -8.45
C ILE A 132 6.47 10.87 -9.98
N SER A 133 5.74 10.00 -10.70
CA SER A 133 5.70 10.07 -12.16
C SER A 133 4.96 11.33 -12.65
N VAL A 134 4.03 11.85 -11.84
CA VAL A 134 3.32 13.11 -12.08
C VAL A 134 4.07 14.32 -11.53
N ALA A 135 4.70 14.18 -10.35
CA ALA A 135 5.55 15.21 -9.79
C ALA A 135 6.95 15.15 -10.39
N THR A 136 7.29 16.09 -11.26
CA THR A 136 8.63 16.25 -11.90
C THR A 136 9.83 16.35 -10.94
N ASP A 137 9.67 16.15 -9.64
CA ASP A 137 10.68 16.36 -8.62
C ASP A 137 10.60 15.32 -7.47
N THR A 138 11.59 14.42 -7.43
CA THR A 138 11.79 13.36 -6.40
C THR A 138 11.91 13.87 -4.96
N THR A 139 11.99 15.19 -4.75
CA THR A 139 12.12 15.85 -3.45
C THR A 139 10.80 15.82 -2.63
N LEU A 140 9.67 15.53 -3.27
CA LEU A 140 8.33 15.63 -2.66
C LEU A 140 8.01 14.59 -1.58
N LEU A 141 8.47 13.34 -1.69
CA LEU A 141 8.12 12.30 -0.71
C LEU A 141 8.62 12.59 0.72
N ASN A 142 9.80 13.20 0.85
CA ASN A 142 10.35 13.61 2.15
C ASN A 142 9.76 14.95 2.63
N ALA A 143 9.37 15.85 1.72
CA ALA A 143 8.78 17.15 2.05
C ALA A 143 7.30 17.04 2.49
N GLN A 144 6.58 16.03 2.00
CA GLN A 144 5.17 15.76 2.29
C GLN A 144 4.95 15.03 3.64
N GLY A 145 6.00 14.85 4.44
CA GLY A 145 5.88 14.38 5.82
C GLY A 145 5.45 12.92 5.99
N VAL A 146 5.63 12.07 4.98
CA VAL A 146 5.27 10.64 5.08
C VAL A 146 6.42 9.88 5.75
N PRO A 147 6.25 9.41 7.01
CA PRO A 147 7.35 8.83 7.77
C PRO A 147 7.63 7.40 7.28
N VAL A 148 8.61 7.23 6.39
CA VAL A 148 9.20 5.90 6.18
C VAL A 148 10.13 5.63 7.35
N VAL A 149 10.00 4.48 8.01
CA VAL A 149 10.88 4.14 9.15
C VAL A 149 12.33 4.17 8.64
N PRO A 150 13.22 5.00 9.23
CA PRO A 150 14.62 4.97 8.89
C PRO A 150 15.16 3.58 9.21
N GLU A 151 16.11 3.10 8.40
CA GLU A 151 16.84 1.89 8.74
C GLU A 151 17.48 2.13 10.11
N THR A 152 17.01 1.43 11.16
CA THR A 152 17.82 1.33 12.37
C THR A 152 19.12 0.68 11.94
N PRO A 153 20.28 1.34 12.08
CA PRO A 153 21.54 0.64 11.92
C PRO A 153 21.53 -0.51 12.92
N VAL A 154 21.76 -1.71 12.42
CA VAL A 154 21.99 -2.87 13.27
C VAL A 154 23.24 -2.53 14.09
N LEU A 155 23.06 -2.31 15.39
CA LEU A 155 24.14 -2.22 16.36
C LEU A 155 24.66 -3.63 16.67
#